data_AF-A0AAU9KYV0-F1
#
_entry.id   AF-A0AAU9KYV0-F1
#
_cell.length_a   1.000
_cell.length_b   1.000
_cell.length_c   1.000
_cell.angle_alpha   90.00
_cell.angle_beta   90.00
_cell.angle_gamma   90.00
#
_symmetry.space_group_name_H-M   'P 1'
#
loop_
_entity.id
_entity.type
_entity.pdbx_description
1 polymer ?
#
loop_
_entity_poly.entity_id
_entity_poly.type
_entity_poly.pdbx_seq_one_letter_code
_entity_poly.pdbx_strand_id
1 'polypeptide(L)'
;MTWNVNKQVEGVVRVAVVRLIRVILALTPALALLSTAYEVLFYLALCSALVSWLMMEAEVCITEGVSITREVQRALMLLLFAQVSFFGTNSVASMTNFQLRSIRRFSPESTPFMASALVILKLSIPFAVVGCAFRLILLLPSRVVSMREKGQFGIYVISSSQCRLWI
;
A
#
# COMPACT_ATOMS: atom_id res chain seq x y z
N MET A 1 -10.23 -29.11 7.70
CA MET A 1 -11.14 -27.99 7.37
C MET A 1 -10.44 -26.62 7.28
N THR A 2 -9.38 -26.35 8.06
CA THR A 2 -8.58 -25.09 7.99
C THR A 2 -7.93 -24.81 6.63
N TRP A 3 -7.63 -25.87 5.85
CA TRP A 3 -6.99 -25.77 4.52
C TRP A 3 -7.80 -24.98 3.48
N ASN A 4 -9.14 -25.05 3.53
CA ASN A 4 -9.97 -24.32 2.56
C ASN A 4 -9.99 -22.82 2.86
N VAL A 5 -9.99 -22.42 4.14
CA VAL A 5 -9.99 -21.02 4.55
C VAL A 5 -8.67 -20.35 4.17
N ASN A 6 -7.54 -21.03 4.36
CA ASN A 6 -6.23 -20.47 4.03
C ASN A 6 -6.09 -20.17 2.53
N LYS A 7 -6.58 -21.09 1.68
CA LYS A 7 -6.63 -20.88 0.22
C LYS A 7 -7.51 -19.68 -0.19
N GLN A 8 -8.62 -19.47 0.50
CA GLN A 8 -9.51 -18.34 0.24
C GLN A 8 -8.86 -17.00 0.63
N VAL A 9 -8.16 -16.97 1.76
CA VAL A 9 -7.41 -15.77 2.21
C VAL A 9 -6.28 -15.46 1.24
N GLU A 10 -5.50 -16.45 0.82
CA GLU A 10 -4.41 -16.26 -0.14
C GLU A 10 -4.90 -15.69 -1.49
N GLY A 11 -6.12 -16.09 -1.92
CA GLY A 11 -6.79 -15.51 -3.08
C GLY A 11 -7.13 -14.02 -2.90
N VAL A 12 -7.70 -13.64 -1.75
CA VAL A 12 -8.00 -12.24 -1.42
C VAL A 12 -6.74 -11.39 -1.37
N VAL A 13 -5.67 -11.93 -0.78
CA VAL A 13 -4.36 -11.28 -0.68
C VAL A 13 -3.75 -11.07 -2.06
N ARG A 14 -3.81 -12.08 -2.94
CA ARG A 14 -3.38 -11.93 -4.35
C ARG A 14 -4.15 -10.82 -5.06
N VAL A 15 -5.48 -10.77 -4.91
CA VAL A 15 -6.29 -9.70 -5.52
C VAL A 15 -5.92 -8.32 -4.96
N ALA A 16 -5.65 -8.22 -3.66
CA ALA A 16 -5.20 -6.98 -3.02
C ALA A 16 -3.86 -6.50 -3.59
N VAL A 17 -2.86 -7.39 -3.68
CA VAL A 17 -1.55 -7.09 -4.27
C VAL A 17 -1.68 -6.65 -5.72
N VAL A 18 -2.46 -7.36 -6.53
CA VAL A 18 -2.68 -6.98 -7.95
C VAL A 18 -3.31 -5.59 -8.06
N ARG A 19 -4.24 -5.23 -7.16
CA ARG A 19 -4.82 -3.87 -7.14
C ARG A 19 -3.77 -2.81 -6.80
N LEU A 20 -2.91 -3.07 -5.82
CA LEU A 20 -1.82 -2.16 -5.46
C LEU A 20 -0.83 -2.00 -6.63
N ILE A 21 -0.44 -3.10 -7.27
CA ILE A 21 0.43 -3.11 -8.44
C ILE A 21 -0.19 -2.30 -9.58
N ARG A 22 -1.50 -2.41 -9.84
CA ARG A 22 -2.18 -1.58 -10.86
C ARG A 22 -2.08 -0.08 -10.57
N VAL A 23 -2.22 0.32 -9.30
CA VAL A 23 -2.08 1.73 -8.90
C VAL A 23 -0.64 2.20 -9.14
N ILE A 24 0.36 1.39 -8.75
CA ILE A 24 1.78 1.68 -8.97
C ILE A 24 2.09 1.81 -10.48
N LEU A 25 1.62 0.86 -11.30
CA LEU A 25 1.81 0.90 -12.75
C LEU A 25 1.11 2.09 -13.42
N ALA A 26 -0.10 2.45 -12.97
CA ALA A 26 -0.83 3.61 -13.51
C ALA A 26 -0.11 4.93 -13.22
N LEU A 27 0.60 5.02 -12.09
CA LEU A 27 1.41 6.18 -11.70
C LEU A 27 2.80 6.20 -12.36
N THR A 28 3.28 5.05 -12.84
CA THR A 28 4.62 4.90 -13.42
C THR A 28 4.89 5.83 -14.62
N PRO A 29 4.02 5.99 -15.64
CA PRO A 29 4.29 6.90 -16.75
C PRO A 29 4.27 8.38 -16.32
N ALA A 30 3.39 8.75 -15.39
CA ALA A 30 3.36 10.11 -14.83
C ALA A 30 4.63 10.42 -14.02
N LEU A 31 5.18 9.43 -13.32
CA LEU A 31 6.44 9.55 -12.59
C LEU A 31 7.65 9.57 -13.52
N ALA A 32 7.67 8.72 -14.56
CA ALA A 32 8.77 8.64 -15.52
C ALA A 32 8.94 9.93 -16.35
N LEU A 33 7.83 10.60 -16.69
CA LEU A 33 7.86 11.88 -17.41
C LEU A 33 8.36 13.05 -16.55
N LEU A 34 8.27 12.92 -15.23
CA LEU A 34 8.36 14.05 -14.32
C LEU A 34 9.62 14.02 -13.46
N SER A 35 10.38 12.92 -13.46
CA SER A 35 11.36 12.60 -12.43
C SER A 35 12.70 12.17 -13.02
N THR A 36 13.79 12.49 -12.33
CA THR A 36 15.14 12.04 -12.71
C THR A 36 15.38 10.59 -12.23
N ALA A 37 16.31 9.86 -12.85
CA ALA A 37 16.52 8.42 -12.60
C ALA A 37 16.67 8.02 -11.10
N TYR A 38 17.22 8.91 -10.26
CA TYR A 38 17.46 8.63 -8.84
C TYR A 38 16.20 8.68 -7.96
N GLU A 39 15.22 9.51 -8.32
CA GLU A 39 13.92 9.60 -7.63
C GLU A 39 13.07 8.34 -7.85
N VAL A 40 13.22 7.70 -9.03
CA VAL A 40 12.51 6.47 -9.38
C VAL A 40 12.97 5.29 -8.50
N LEU A 41 14.26 5.18 -8.20
CA LEU A 41 14.80 4.13 -7.33
C LEU A 41 14.24 4.21 -5.91
N PHE A 42 14.17 5.41 -5.34
CA PHE A 42 13.55 5.64 -4.03
C PHE A 42 12.07 5.24 -4.04
N TYR A 43 11.33 5.59 -5.10
CA TYR A 43 9.93 5.23 -5.24
C TYR A 43 9.70 3.72 -5.40
N LEU A 44 10.56 3.04 -6.18
CA LEU A 44 10.51 1.57 -6.30
C LEU A 44 10.81 0.88 -4.97
N ALA A 45 11.80 1.36 -4.22
CA ALA A 45 12.09 0.88 -2.88
C ALA A 45 10.87 1.06 -1.95
N LEU A 46 10.25 2.25 -1.95
CA LEU A 46 9.02 2.52 -1.19
C LEU A 46 7.89 1.56 -1.59
N CYS A 47 7.64 1.36 -2.88
CA CYS A 47 6.62 0.45 -3.38
C CYS A 47 6.88 -1.00 -2.94
N SER A 48 8.12 -1.46 -3.04
CA SER A 48 8.51 -2.80 -2.61
C SER A 48 8.31 -3.00 -1.11
N ALA A 49 8.65 -2.00 -0.30
CA ALA A 49 8.46 -2.03 1.14
C ALA A 49 6.97 -2.06 1.53
N LEU A 50 6.11 -1.31 0.81
CA LEU A 50 4.66 -1.35 1.02
C LEU A 50 4.05 -2.71 0.65
N VAL A 51 4.52 -3.34 -0.43
CA VAL A 51 4.11 -4.71 -0.81
C VAL A 51 4.55 -5.71 0.26
N SER A 52 5.79 -5.63 0.72
CA SER A 52 6.30 -6.48 1.80
C SER A 52 5.51 -6.30 3.10
N TRP A 53 5.14 -5.07 3.45
CA TRP A 53 4.30 -4.81 4.62
C TRP A 53 2.90 -5.42 4.47
N LEU A 54 2.27 -5.27 3.30
CA LEU A 54 0.97 -5.90 3.02
C LEU A 54 1.03 -7.43 3.15
N MET A 55 2.11 -8.07 2.71
CA MET A 55 2.32 -9.51 2.86
C MET A 55 2.45 -9.92 4.32
N MET A 56 3.24 -9.18 5.12
CA MET A 56 3.35 -9.46 6.55
C MET A 56 2.00 -9.29 7.27
N GLU A 57 1.25 -8.23 6.99
CA GLU A 57 -0.07 -8.05 7.62
C GLU A 57 -1.07 -9.14 7.22
N ALA A 58 -0.96 -9.68 6.00
CA ALA A 58 -1.80 -10.78 5.55
C ALA A 58 -1.55 -12.07 6.33
N GLU A 59 -0.28 -12.42 6.55
CA GLU A 59 0.09 -13.61 7.31
C GLU A 59 -0.34 -13.49 8.77
N VAL A 60 -0.11 -12.33 9.38
CA VAL A 60 -0.43 -12.18 10.80
C VAL A 60 -1.94 -12.06 11.06
N CYS A 61 -2.72 -11.57 10.09
CA CYS A 61 -4.19 -11.56 10.19
C CYS A 61 -4.81 -12.98 10.22
N ILE A 62 -4.10 -13.99 9.72
CA ILE A 62 -4.54 -15.40 9.77
C ILE A 62 -4.31 -15.97 11.18
N THR A 63 -3.18 -15.60 11.79
CA THR A 63 -2.70 -16.17 13.05
C THR A 63 -3.31 -15.48 14.27
N GLU A 64 -3.39 -14.14 14.25
CA GLU A 64 -3.83 -13.35 15.38
C GLU A 64 -5.14 -12.60 15.06
N GLY A 65 -6.09 -12.65 16.00
CA GLY A 65 -7.32 -11.86 15.93
C GLY A 65 -7.05 -10.35 16.05
N VAL A 66 -8.11 -9.55 15.97
CA VAL A 66 -8.03 -8.10 16.11
C VAL A 66 -7.61 -7.75 17.55
N SER A 67 -6.45 -7.11 17.71
CA SER A 67 -5.98 -6.59 19.00
C SER A 67 -5.63 -5.11 18.90
N ILE A 68 -5.90 -4.35 19.97
CA ILE A 68 -5.68 -2.90 20.03
C ILE A 68 -4.20 -2.55 19.80
N THR A 69 -3.27 -3.34 20.32
CA THR A 69 -1.83 -3.14 20.12
C THR A 69 -1.43 -3.19 18.65
N ARG A 70 -2.09 -4.04 17.85
CA ARG A 70 -1.84 -4.15 16.41
C ARG A 70 -2.33 -2.92 15.64
N GLU A 71 -3.49 -2.38 16.01
CA GLU A 71 -4.00 -1.15 15.39
C GLU A 71 -3.06 0.04 15.66
N VAL A 72 -2.50 0.13 16.87
CA VAL A 72 -1.46 1.11 17.21
C VAL A 72 -0.19 0.88 16.40
N GLN A 73 0.29 -0.36 16.28
CA GLN A 73 1.48 -0.69 15.49
C GLN A 73 1.30 -0.33 14.01
N ARG A 74 0.12 -0.60 13.43
CA ARG A 74 -0.21 -0.21 12.06
C ARG A 74 -0.19 1.30 11.86
N ALA A 75 -0.71 2.05 12.83
CA ALA A 75 -0.67 3.52 12.82
C ALA A 75 0.78 4.05 12.92
N LEU A 76 1.63 3.43 13.74
CA LEU A 76 3.05 3.78 13.86
C LEU A 76 3.83 3.45 12.57
N MET A 77 3.60 2.28 11.98
CA MET A 77 4.18 1.91 10.69
C MET A 77 3.76 2.88 9.58
N LEU A 78 2.47 3.27 9.53
CA LEU A 78 1.99 4.28 8.60
C LEU A 78 2.72 5.60 8.78
N LEU A 79 2.84 6.05 10.03
CA LEU A 79 3.50 7.30 10.37
C LEU A 79 4.98 7.25 9.94
N LEU A 80 5.65 6.12 10.17
CA LEU A 80 7.02 5.89 9.70
C LEU A 80 7.12 5.95 8.17
N PHE A 81 6.23 5.28 7.43
CA PHE A 81 6.23 5.33 5.96
C PHE A 81 5.94 6.74 5.43
N ALA A 82 5.05 7.49 6.09
CA ALA A 82 4.77 8.88 5.75
C ALA A 82 5.99 9.78 6.00
N GLN A 83 6.70 9.59 7.11
CA GLN A 83 7.94 10.32 7.42
C GLN A 83 9.05 9.96 6.42
N VAL A 84 9.23 8.67 6.09
CA VAL A 84 10.21 8.22 5.08
C VAL A 84 9.90 8.82 3.71
N SER A 85 8.63 8.84 3.30
CA SER A 85 8.21 9.49 2.06
C SER A 85 8.50 10.99 2.06
N PHE A 86 8.28 11.69 3.18
CA PHE A 86 8.54 13.13 3.29
C PHE A 86 10.03 13.47 3.29
N PHE A 87 10.83 12.79 4.11
CA PHE A 87 12.28 13.04 4.19
C PHE A 87 13.03 12.53 2.97
N GLY A 88 12.64 11.38 2.42
CA GLY A 88 13.27 10.80 1.24
C GLY A 88 13.09 11.69 0.00
N THR A 89 11.87 12.18 -0.23
CA THR A 89 11.60 13.10 -1.34
C THR A 89 12.32 14.45 -1.17
N ASN A 90 12.40 14.99 0.06
CA ASN A 90 13.09 16.26 0.31
C ASN A 90 14.62 16.18 0.12
N SER A 91 15.23 15.06 0.53
CA SER A 91 16.66 14.80 0.32
C SER A 91 16.99 14.66 -1.17
N VAL A 92 16.17 13.91 -1.91
CA VAL A 92 16.37 13.72 -3.35
C VAL A 92 16.08 14.99 -4.14
N ALA A 93 15.05 15.76 -3.76
CA ALA A 93 14.75 17.06 -4.37
C ALA A 93 15.92 18.06 -4.22
N SER A 94 16.62 18.04 -3.09
CA SER A 94 17.82 18.87 -2.88
C SER A 94 18.94 18.47 -3.86
N MET A 95 19.25 17.16 -3.97
CA MET A 95 20.24 16.62 -4.91
C MET A 95 19.92 16.94 -6.37
N THR A 96 18.65 16.82 -6.77
CA THR A 96 18.23 17.16 -8.14
C THR A 96 18.28 18.67 -8.40
N ASN A 97 17.99 19.50 -7.40
CA ASN A 97 18.07 20.95 -7.53
C ASN A 97 19.52 21.45 -7.67
N PHE A 98 20.50 20.79 -7.05
CA PHE A 98 21.94 21.08 -7.24
C PHE A 98 22.41 20.79 -8.68
N GLN A 99 22.05 19.63 -9.23
CA GLN A 99 22.37 19.28 -10.62
C GLN A 99 21.66 20.22 -11.61
N LEU A 100 20.41 20.55 -11.34
CA LEU A 100 19.59 21.35 -12.22
C LEU A 100 19.91 22.85 -12.13
N ARG A 101 20.47 23.38 -11.02
CA ARG A 101 20.96 24.77 -10.91
C ARG A 101 22.20 25.03 -11.77
N SER A 102 23.05 24.01 -11.94
CA SER A 102 24.24 24.08 -12.81
C SER A 102 23.83 24.26 -14.28
N ILE A 103 22.80 23.53 -14.71
CA ILE A 103 22.30 23.52 -16.10
C ILE A 103 21.30 24.67 -16.37
N ARG A 104 20.46 25.05 -15.40
CA ARG A 104 19.47 26.16 -15.52
C ARG A 104 20.09 27.55 -15.53
N ARG A 105 21.41 27.70 -15.32
CA ARG A 105 22.10 28.99 -15.51
C ARG A 105 22.02 29.50 -16.96
N PHE A 106 21.58 28.67 -17.90
CA PHE A 106 21.47 28.98 -19.33
C PHE A 106 20.03 29.09 -19.88
N SER A 107 18.97 28.94 -19.07
CA SER A 107 17.59 29.06 -19.55
C SER A 107 16.64 29.55 -18.44
N PRO A 108 16.30 30.85 -18.39
CA PRO A 108 15.35 31.39 -17.45
C PRO A 108 14.00 31.63 -18.14
N GLU A 109 13.00 30.76 -17.95
CA GLU A 109 11.59 31.18 -17.99
C GLU A 109 10.70 30.03 -17.50
N SER A 110 10.46 29.96 -16.20
CA SER A 110 9.21 29.36 -15.72
C SER A 110 8.73 30.20 -14.56
N THR A 111 7.49 30.68 -14.64
CA THR A 111 6.87 31.47 -13.58
C THR A 111 6.97 30.72 -12.24
N PRO A 112 7.35 31.37 -11.13
CA PRO A 112 7.67 30.71 -9.85
C PRO A 112 6.51 29.91 -9.25
N PHE A 113 5.26 30.26 -9.60
CA PHE A 113 4.06 29.56 -9.14
C PHE A 113 3.90 28.17 -9.76
N MET A 114 4.01 28.05 -11.08
CA MET A 114 3.85 26.78 -11.80
C MET A 114 4.97 25.78 -11.48
N ALA A 115 6.21 26.26 -11.34
CA ALA A 115 7.34 25.43 -10.94
C ALA A 115 7.16 24.84 -9.53
N SER A 116 6.68 25.65 -8.58
CA SER A 116 6.40 25.21 -7.21
C SER A 116 5.21 24.24 -7.17
N ALA A 117 4.16 24.51 -7.93
CA ALA A 117 3.00 23.61 -8.04
C ALA A 117 3.38 22.24 -8.61
N LEU A 118 4.26 22.18 -9.61
CA LEU A 118 4.76 20.92 -10.16
C LEU A 118 5.55 20.09 -9.13
N VAL A 119 6.26 20.74 -8.20
CA VAL A 119 6.98 20.05 -7.11
C VAL A 119 6.02 19.51 -6.06
N ILE A 120 5.00 20.28 -5.69
CA ILE A 120 3.96 19.82 -4.74
C ILE A 120 3.17 18.65 -5.35
N LEU A 121 2.86 18.72 -6.66
CA LEU A 121 2.19 17.64 -7.38
C LEU A 121 3.06 16.36 -7.39
N LYS A 122 4.38 16.48 -7.62
CA LYS A 122 5.33 15.35 -7.51
C LYS A 122 5.36 14.74 -6.11
N LEU A 123 5.28 15.57 -5.08
CA LEU A 123 5.30 15.15 -3.68
C LEU A 123 4.01 14.43 -3.25
N SER A 124 2.88 14.77 -3.88
CA SER A 124 1.58 14.14 -3.57
C SER A 124 1.51 12.66 -3.97
N ILE A 125 2.31 12.24 -4.95
CA ILE A 125 2.29 10.91 -5.55
C ILE A 125 2.69 9.79 -4.55
N PRO A 126 3.88 9.82 -3.90
CA PRO A 126 4.26 8.78 -2.96
C PRO A 126 3.34 8.76 -1.72
N PHE A 127 2.81 9.91 -1.30
CA PHE A 127 1.83 9.99 -0.21
C PHE A 127 0.51 9.31 -0.60
N ALA A 128 0.02 9.53 -1.83
CA ALA A 128 -1.17 8.87 -2.34
C ALA A 128 -1.02 7.34 -2.38
N VAL A 129 0.17 6.83 -2.75
CA VAL A 129 0.44 5.38 -2.75
C VAL A 129 0.49 4.79 -1.35
N VAL A 130 1.16 5.45 -0.41
CA VAL A 130 1.16 5.04 1.01
C VAL A 130 -0.27 5.00 1.56
N GLY A 131 -1.09 6.03 1.27
CA GLY A 131 -2.50 6.07 1.66
C GLY A 131 -3.35 4.96 1.03
N CYS A 132 -3.14 4.66 -0.25
CA CYS A 132 -3.83 3.56 -0.94
C CYS A 132 -3.45 2.19 -0.34
N ALA A 133 -2.16 1.96 -0.07
CA ALA A 133 -1.67 0.74 0.56
C ALA A 133 -2.25 0.59 1.99
N PHE A 134 -2.26 1.66 2.78
CA PHE A 134 -2.83 1.64 4.12
C PHE A 134 -4.32 1.33 4.13
N ARG A 135 -5.09 1.96 3.23
CA ARG A 135 -6.52 1.67 3.08
C ARG A 135 -6.76 0.20 2.74
N LEU A 136 -5.89 -0.40 1.94
CA LEU A 136 -5.96 -1.82 1.60
C LEU A 136 -5.65 -2.72 2.81
N ILE A 137 -4.64 -2.37 3.60
CA ILE A 137 -4.28 -3.06 4.85
C ILE A 137 -5.43 -3.01 5.87
N LEU A 138 -6.08 -1.86 6.03
CA LEU A 138 -7.23 -1.71 6.92
C LEU A 138 -8.48 -2.49 6.46
N LEU A 139 -8.66 -2.65 5.14
CA LEU A 139 -9.78 -3.42 4.60
C LEU A 139 -9.53 -4.94 4.67
N LEU A 140 -8.28 -5.38 4.78
CA LEU A 140 -7.90 -6.79 4.84
C LEU A 140 -8.54 -7.55 6.02
N PRO A 141 -8.45 -7.09 7.29
CA PRO A 141 -9.04 -7.81 8.42
C PRO A 141 -10.55 -7.98 8.30
N SER A 142 -11.29 -6.96 7.86
CA SER A 142 -12.75 -7.06 7.67
C SER A 142 -13.14 -8.11 6.62
N ARG A 143 -12.33 -8.26 5.56
CA ARG A 143 -12.54 -9.27 4.51
C ARG A 143 -12.27 -10.67 5.04
N VAL A 144 -11.20 -10.85 5.81
CA VAL A 144 -10.81 -12.14 6.41
C VAL A 144 -11.86 -12.58 7.44
N VAL A 145 -12.33 -11.68 8.31
CA VAL A 145 -13.38 -11.97 9.31
C VAL A 145 -14.68 -12.41 8.62
N SER A 146 -15.13 -11.70 7.57
CA SER A 146 -16.34 -12.08 6.83
C SER A 146 -16.23 -13.47 6.17
N MET A 147 -15.06 -13.82 5.63
CA MET A 147 -14.81 -15.15 5.06
C MET A 147 -14.83 -16.24 6.13
N ARG A 148 -14.28 -15.96 7.32
CA ARG A 148 -14.33 -16.86 8.47
C ARG A 148 -15.77 -17.13 8.89
N GLU A 149 -16.58 -16.07 9.01
CA GLU A 149 -17.98 -16.17 9.41
C GLU A 149 -18.81 -17.01 8.44
N LYS A 150 -18.69 -16.78 7.12
CA LYS A 150 -19.39 -17.58 6.09
C LYS A 150 -18.96 -19.06 6.09
N GLY A 151 -17.67 -19.33 6.27
CA GLY A 151 -17.16 -20.69 6.40
C GLY A 151 -17.74 -21.40 7.62
N GLN A 152 -17.86 -20.68 8.74
CA GLN A 152 -18.44 -21.19 9.98
C GLN A 152 -19.95 -21.40 9.86
N PHE A 153 -20.68 -20.46 9.23
CA PHE A 153 -22.11 -20.58 8.95
C PHE A 153 -22.43 -21.78 8.05
N GLY A 154 -21.62 -22.02 7.01
CA GLY A 154 -21.76 -23.19 6.14
C GLY A 154 -21.61 -24.50 6.90
N ILE A 155 -20.64 -24.59 7.83
CA ILE A 155 -20.46 -25.78 8.68
C ILE A 155 -21.64 -25.96 9.64
N TYR A 156 -22.13 -24.88 10.26
CA TYR A 156 -23.30 -24.93 11.15
C TYR A 156 -24.57 -25.37 10.41
N VAL A 157 -24.80 -24.88 9.20
CA VAL A 157 -25.96 -25.28 8.39
C VAL A 157 -25.87 -26.75 7.99
N ILE A 158 -24.70 -27.24 7.54
CA ILE A 158 -24.50 -28.66 7.19
C ILE A 158 -24.69 -29.56 8.43
N SER A 159 -24.16 -29.17 9.58
CA SER A 159 -24.36 -29.88 10.86
C SER A 159 -25.83 -29.92 11.28
N SER A 160 -26.55 -28.80 11.15
CA SER A 160 -28.00 -28.73 11.43
C SER A 160 -28.87 -29.53 10.44
N SER A 161 -28.37 -29.76 9.23
CA SER A 161 -29.04 -30.54 8.19
C SER A 161 -28.83 -32.04 8.43
N GLN A 162 -27.64 -32.46 8.89
CA GLN A 162 -27.37 -33.84 9.29
C GLN A 162 -28.13 -34.26 10.56
N CYS A 163 -28.24 -33.40 11.58
CA CYS A 163 -29.07 -33.70 12.75
C CYS A 163 -30.57 -33.82 12.42
N ARG A 164 -31.04 -33.15 11.35
CA ARG A 164 -32.43 -33.25 10.87
C ARG A 164 -32.71 -34.47 10.00
N LEU A 165 -31.67 -35.17 9.55
CA LEU A 165 -31.77 -36.37 8.71
C LEU A 165 -31.73 -37.69 9.53
N TRP A 166 -31.52 -37.58 10.84
CA TRP A 166 -31.43 -38.71 11.79
C TRP A 166 -32.57 -38.72 12.83
N ILE A 167 -33.64 -37.96 12.59
CA ILE A 167 -34.95 -38.01 13.28
C ILE A 167 -36.01 -38.32 12.23
#